data_AF-A0A924RLE5-F1
#
_entry.id   AF-A0A924RLE5-F1
#
_cell.length_a   1.000
_cell.length_b   1.000
_cell.length_c   1.000
_cell.angle_alpha   90.00
_cell.angle_beta   90.00
_cell.angle_gamma   90.00
#
_symmetry.space_group_name_H-M   'P 1'
#
loop_
_entity.id
_entity.type
_entity.pdbx_description
1 polymer ?
#
loop_
_entity_poly.entity_id
_entity_poly.type
_entity_poly.pdbx_seq_one_letter_code
_entity_poly.pdbx_strand_id
1 'polypeptide(L)' 'MAPRSRAQLATALGDRGAADDVAQRVLDRSEQAGLIDDAEFAAGWVRSRHRTRGLSRRALAHELRAKGIDD' A
#
# COMPACT_ATOMS: atom_id res chain seq x y z
N MET A 1 13.24 -4.47 -5.50
CA MET A 1 12.04 -4.80 -4.70
C MET A 1 11.08 -3.62 -4.86
N ALA A 2 9.86 -3.84 -5.36
CA ALA A 2 8.88 -2.76 -5.46
C ALA A 2 8.32 -2.46 -4.06
N PRO A 3 8.01 -1.19 -3.73
CA PRO A 3 7.33 -0.87 -2.48
C PRO A 3 5.96 -1.57 -2.45
N ARG A 4 5.45 -1.85 -1.25
CA ARG A 4 4.14 -2.50 -1.02
C ARG A 4 3.33 -1.63 -0.06
N SER A 5 2.03 -1.53 -0.30
CA SER A 5 1.13 -0.86 0.64
C SER A 5 0.90 -1.72 1.88
N ARG A 6 0.42 -1.10 2.97
CA ARG A 6 0.02 -1.78 4.20
C ARG A 6 -0.95 -2.92 3.93
N ALA A 7 -1.98 -2.68 3.10
CA ALA A 7 -2.97 -3.70 2.77
C ALA A 7 -2.35 -4.90 2.03
N GLN A 8 -1.42 -4.65 1.11
CA GLN A 8 -0.69 -5.74 0.42
C GLN A 8 0.18 -6.55 1.39
N LEU A 9 0.74 -5.91 2.41
CA LEU A 9 1.49 -6.59 3.46
C LEU A 9 0.58 -7.39 4.40
N ALA A 10 -0.61 -6.88 4.72
CA ALA A 10 -1.62 -7.59 5.50
C ALA A 10 -2.04 -8.89 4.80
N THR A 11 -2.39 -8.82 3.51
CA THR A 11 -2.70 -10.02 2.70
C THR A 11 -1.53 -10.99 2.70
N ALA A 12 -0.30 -10.50 2.46
CA ALA A 12 0.88 -11.36 2.39
C ALA A 12 1.22 -12.05 3.73
N LEU A 13 0.87 -11.44 4.87
CA LEU A 13 1.02 -12.04 6.20
C LEU A 13 -0.06 -13.10 6.45
N GLY A 14 -1.30 -12.81 6.08
CA GLY A 14 -2.41 -13.78 6.17
C GLY A 14 -2.16 -15.02 5.30
N ASP A 15 -1.66 -14.85 4.08
CA ASP A 15 -1.26 -15.95 3.18
C ASP A 15 -0.16 -16.84 3.78
N ARG A 16 0.61 -16.30 4.73
CA ARG A 16 1.67 -17.03 5.48
C ARG A 16 1.17 -17.64 6.79
N GLY A 17 -0.12 -17.55 7.08
CA GLY A 17 -0.74 -18.09 8.28
C GLY A 17 -0.57 -17.21 9.52
N ALA A 18 -0.21 -15.93 9.37
CA ALA A 18 -0.23 -15.01 10.50
C ALA A 18 -1.68 -14.75 10.92
N ALA A 19 -1.97 -14.83 12.22
CA ALA A 19 -3.26 -14.42 12.75
C ALA A 19 -3.48 -12.91 12.52
N ASP A 20 -4.71 -12.52 12.21
CA ASP A 20 -5.05 -11.14 11.83
C ASP A 20 -4.61 -10.12 12.89
N ASP A 21 -4.82 -10.42 14.17
CA ASP A 21 -4.45 -9.58 15.30
C ASP A 21 -2.93 -9.40 15.45
N VAL A 22 -2.15 -10.42 15.07
CA VAL A 22 -0.68 -10.35 15.04
C VAL A 22 -0.23 -9.55 13.83
N ALA A 23 -0.80 -9.80 12.65
CA ALA A 23 -0.48 -9.08 11.43
C ALA A 23 -0.73 -7.58 11.60
N GLN A 24 -1.90 -7.18 12.11
CA GLN A 24 -2.21 -5.77 12.37
C GLN A 24 -1.21 -5.14 13.35
N ARG A 25 -0.89 -5.82 14.47
CA ARG A 25 0.08 -5.29 15.44
C ARG A 25 1.48 -5.09 14.86
N VAL A 26 1.94 -5.98 13.98
CA VAL A 26 3.23 -5.83 13.30
C VAL A 26 3.19 -4.66 12.31
N LEU A 27 2.11 -4.55 11.53
CA LEU A 27 1.94 -3.46 10.57
C LEU A 27 1.87 -2.11 11.28
N ASP A 28 1.15 -2.00 12.40
CA ASP A 28 1.07 -0.78 13.21
C ASP A 28 2.44 -0.34 13.71
N ARG A 29 3.23 -1.27 14.26
CA ARG A 29 4.60 -0.97 14.69
C ARG A 29 5.49 -0.57 13.51
N SER A 30 5.28 -1.18 12.35
CA SER A 30 6.06 -0.89 11.14
C SER A 30 5.75 0.52 10.62
N GLU A 31 4.49 0.94 10.66
CA GLU A 31 4.07 2.32 10.37
C GLU A 31 4.67 3.31 11.38
N GLN A 32 4.58 3.01 12.68
CA GLN A 32 5.16 3.86 13.73
C GLN A 32 6.68 4.01 13.59
N ALA A 33 7.36 2.96 13.10
CA ALA A 33 8.78 2.97 12.83
C ALA A 33 9.14 3.63 11.48
N GLY A 34 8.16 4.08 10.69
CA GLY A 34 8.37 4.66 9.37
C GLY A 34 8.80 3.66 8.30
N LEU A 35 8.61 2.36 8.53
CA LEU A 35 8.92 1.30 7.56
C LEU A 35 7.80 1.09 6.54
N ILE A 36 6.58 1.51 6.89
CA ILE A 36 5.41 1.53 6.02
C ILE A 36 4.90 2.97 6.00
N ASP A 37 4.70 3.50 4.79
CA ASP A 37 4.06 4.78 4.55
C ASP A 37 3.22 4.66 3.26
N ASP A 38 1.91 4.51 3.44
CA ASP A 38 0.97 4.39 2.33
C ASP A 38 0.81 5.70 1.54
N ALA A 39 1.05 6.87 2.17
CA ALA A 39 1.02 8.15 1.50
C ALA A 39 2.24 8.32 0.58
N GLU A 40 3.43 7.95 1.06
CA GLU A 40 4.65 7.93 0.25
C GLU A 40 4.52 6.93 -0.90
N PHE A 41 4.00 5.73 -0.62
CA PHE A 41 3.69 4.73 -1.64
C PHE A 41 2.75 5.31 -2.71
N ALA A 42 1.64 5.94 -2.30
CA ALA A 42 0.64 6.48 -3.21
C ALA A 42 1.23 7.59 -4.09
N ALA A 43 2.02 8.49 -3.50
CA ALA A 43 2.69 9.56 -4.22
C ALA A 43 3.69 9.00 -5.26
N GLY A 44 4.46 7.98 -4.89
CA GLY A 44 5.35 7.27 -5.81
C GLY A 44 4.60 6.58 -6.96
N TRP A 45 3.50 5.90 -6.63
CA TRP A 45 2.65 5.20 -7.59
C TRP A 45 2.05 6.18 -8.62
N VAL A 46 1.44 7.27 -8.15
CA VAL A 46 0.86 8.31 -8.99
C VAL A 46 1.89 8.92 -9.92
N ARG A 47 3.07 9.32 -9.39
CA ARG A 47 4.15 9.89 -10.22
C ARG A 47 4.58 8.91 -11.32
N SER A 48 4.74 7.64 -10.99
CA SER A 48 5.16 6.60 -11.94
C SER A 48 4.10 6.37 -13.02
N ARG A 49 2.83 6.23 -12.66
CA ARG A 49 1.73 5.96 -13.59
C ARG A 49 1.35 7.15 -14.45
N HIS A 50 1.43 8.36 -13.91
CA HIS A 50 1.24 9.57 -14.68
C HIS A 50 2.30 9.69 -15.79
N ARG A 51 3.58 9.44 -15.48
CA ARG A 51 4.68 9.49 -16.47
C ARG A 51 4.63 8.38 -17.52
N THR A 52 4.29 7.16 -17.11
CA THR A 52 4.39 5.98 -17.98
C THR A 52 3.12 5.69 -18.78
N ARG A 53 1.95 6.07 -18.27
CA ARG A 53 0.65 5.69 -18.86
C ARG A 53 -0.32 6.84 -19.04
N GLY A 54 0.00 8.07 -18.61
CA GLY A 54 -0.87 9.23 -18.78
C GLY A 54 -2.26 9.06 -18.14
N LEU A 55 -2.36 8.28 -17.05
CA LEU A 55 -3.65 7.98 -16.44
C LEU A 55 -4.29 9.24 -15.85
N SER A 56 -5.62 9.34 -15.99
CA SER A 56 -6.41 10.40 -15.35
C SER A 56 -6.43 10.25 -13.83
N ARG A 57 -6.70 11.34 -13.11
CA ARG A 57 -6.83 11.34 -11.64
C ARG A 57 -7.81 10.28 -11.14
N ARG A 58 -8.94 10.08 -11.83
CA ARG A 58 -9.96 9.08 -11.45
C ARG A 58 -9.44 7.65 -11.62
N ALA A 59 -8.73 7.37 -12.71
CA ALA A 59 -8.11 6.06 -12.94
C ALA A 59 -7.03 5.77 -11.88
N LEU A 60 -6.21 6.76 -11.54
CA LEU A 60 -5.19 6.65 -10.49
C LEU A 60 -5.80 6.37 -9.12
N ALA A 61 -6.86 7.12 -8.74
CA ALA A 61 -7.57 6.88 -7.48
C ALA A 61 -8.13 5.45 -7.43
N HIS A 62 -8.72 4.96 -8.52
CA HIS A 62 -9.20 3.59 -8.58
C HIS A 62 -8.08 2.55 -8.40
N GLU A 63 -6.90 2.76 -9.00
CA GLU A 63 -5.75 1.88 -8.80
C GLU A 63 -5.24 1.89 -7.35
N LEU A 64 -5.28 3.04 -6.66
CA LEU A 64 -4.89 3.15 -5.25
C LEU A 64 -5.89 2.43 -4.33
N ARG A 65 -7.19 2.58 -4.56
CA ARG A 65 -8.21 1.84 -3.79
C ARG A 65 -8.06 0.34 -3.93
N ALA A 66 -7.77 -0.15 -5.14
CA ALA A 66 -7.50 -1.56 -5.39
C ALA A 66 -6.25 -2.08 -4.64
N LYS A 67 -5.40 -1.17 -4.14
CA LYS A 67 -4.24 -1.47 -3.29
C LYS A 67 -4.49 -1.25 -1.80
N GLY A 68 -5.74 -1.00 -1.42
CA GLY A 68 -6.14 -0.70 -0.05
C GLY A 68 -5.71 0.67 0.44
N ILE A 69 -5.44 1.61 -0.48
CA ILE A 69 -5.17 3.01 -0.14
C ILE A 69 -6.41 3.81 -0.51
N ASP A 70 -7.19 4.14 0.51
CA ASP A 70 -8.31 5.06 0.44
C ASP A 70 -7.86 6.43 1.01
N ASP A 71 -8.32 7.52 0.38
CA ASP A 71 -8.09 8.92 0.81
C ASP A 71 -8.61 9.17 2.24
#